data_AF-B6IL99-F1
#
_entry.id   AF-B6IL99-F1
#
_cell.length_a   1.000
_cell.length_b   1.000
_cell.length_c   1.000
_cell.angle_alpha   90.00
_cell.angle_beta   90.00
_cell.angle_gamma   90.00
#
_symmetry.space_group_name_H-M   'P 1'
#
loop_
_entity.id
_entity.type
_entity.pdbx_description
1 polymer ?
#
loop_
_entity_poly.entity_id
_entity_poly.type
_entity_poly.pdbx_seq_one_letter_code
_entity_poly.pdbx_strand_id
1 'polypeptide(L)'
;MSKRPAPECMTSQIIDNSVRMAVTFQMKEFTDKAALYKRPVRQMRCKFCYQEHDTADCSTIPQDEKIATAIQERLCLTCLTRAFHIPVNCGRLKQNHLLCQNKTCGKNREYHHASICNKTETTNSGTGSKIPLVDINLYSLYSLKRRRCSKRVRKLRSEKKHFSVGVVFFSGF
;
A
#
# COMPACT_ATOMS: atom_id res chain seq x y z
N MET A 1 34.46 58.18 -23.26
CA MET A 1 33.45 57.21 -23.74
C MET A 1 34.04 55.81 -23.61
N SER A 2 33.42 54.89 -22.84
CA SER A 2 33.94 53.52 -22.71
C SER A 2 33.59 52.70 -23.95
N LYS A 3 34.59 52.05 -24.55
CA LYS A 3 34.39 51.05 -25.60
C LYS A 3 33.61 49.88 -24.99
N ARG A 4 32.38 49.64 -25.48
CA ARG A 4 31.64 48.41 -25.14
C ARG A 4 32.43 47.21 -25.70
N PRO A 5 32.62 46.14 -24.93
CA PRO A 5 33.34 44.96 -25.41
C PRO A 5 32.60 44.34 -26.60
N ALA A 6 33.35 43.84 -27.58
CA ALA A 6 32.81 43.26 -28.81
C ALA A 6 31.91 42.04 -28.50
N PRO A 7 30.79 41.85 -29.23
CA PRO A 7 29.82 40.79 -28.98
C PRO A 7 30.40 39.36 -29.11
N GLU A 8 31.48 39.20 -29.85
CA GLU A 8 32.19 37.92 -30.06
C GLU A 8 32.90 37.41 -28.79
N CYS A 9 33.33 38.31 -27.90
CA CYS A 9 33.97 37.95 -26.63
C CYS A 9 32.95 37.49 -25.57
N MET A 10 31.73 38.01 -25.63
CA MET A 10 30.65 37.63 -24.69
C MET A 10 29.96 36.33 -25.11
N THR A 11 29.79 36.12 -26.41
CA THR A 11 29.14 34.91 -26.95
C THR A 11 29.95 33.63 -26.68
N SER A 12 31.28 33.67 -26.82
CA SER A 12 32.15 32.55 -26.46
C SER A 12 32.07 32.19 -24.97
N GLN A 13 32.07 33.20 -24.09
CA GLN A 13 31.90 32.99 -22.64
C GLN A 13 30.54 32.39 -22.30
N ILE A 14 29.47 32.79 -22.99
CA ILE A 14 28.13 32.21 -22.82
C ILE A 14 28.14 30.73 -23.25
N ILE A 15 28.78 30.40 -24.37
CA ILE A 15 28.89 29.02 -24.86
C ILE A 15 29.69 28.17 -23.85
N ASP A 16 30.84 28.64 -23.39
CA ASP A 16 31.66 27.91 -22.41
C ASP A 16 30.91 27.67 -21.10
N ASN A 17 30.18 28.68 -20.61
CA ASN A 17 29.34 28.54 -19.43
C ASN A 17 28.19 27.55 -19.67
N SER A 18 27.58 27.56 -20.86
CA SER A 18 26.51 26.62 -21.21
C SER A 18 27.00 25.17 -21.25
N VAL A 19 28.21 24.93 -21.75
CA VAL A 19 28.84 23.60 -21.77
C VAL A 19 29.17 23.13 -20.36
N ARG A 20 29.74 24.00 -19.50
CA ARG A 20 29.99 23.68 -18.09
C ARG A 20 28.69 23.34 -17.35
N MET A 21 27.63 24.09 -17.60
CA MET A 21 26.31 23.79 -17.04
C MET A 21 25.78 22.44 -17.54
N ALA A 22 25.88 22.16 -18.85
CA ALA A 22 25.44 20.88 -19.41
C ALA A 22 26.16 19.67 -18.76
N VAL A 23 27.49 19.75 -18.59
CA VAL A 23 28.28 18.71 -17.94
C VAL A 23 27.87 18.53 -16.48
N THR A 24 27.66 19.62 -15.74
CA THR A 24 27.22 19.54 -14.34
C THR A 24 25.82 18.95 -14.19
N PHE A 25 24.88 19.27 -15.09
CA PHE A 25 23.57 18.63 -15.12
C PHE A 25 23.67 17.13 -15.38
N GLN A 26 24.51 16.73 -16.34
CA GLN A 26 24.71 15.33 -16.67
C GLN A 26 25.35 14.56 -15.50
N MET A 27 26.36 15.13 -14.84
CA MET A 27 26.96 14.54 -13.64
C MET A 27 25.95 14.43 -12.50
N LYS A 28 25.09 15.44 -12.31
CA LYS A 28 24.04 15.40 -11.30
C LYS A 28 23.07 14.23 -11.56
N GLU A 29 22.64 14.01 -12.80
CA GLU A 29 21.78 12.87 -13.13
C GLU A 29 22.43 11.52 -12.81
N PHE A 30 23.72 11.36 -13.13
CA PHE A 30 24.46 10.14 -12.77
C PHE A 30 24.55 9.96 -11.25
N THR A 31 24.80 11.05 -10.53
CA THR A 31 24.92 11.04 -9.08
C THR A 31 23.58 10.73 -8.41
N ASP A 32 22.48 11.32 -8.90
CA ASP A 32 21.13 11.07 -8.41
C ASP A 32 20.71 9.61 -8.65
N LYS A 33 21.01 9.06 -9.83
CA LYS A 33 20.78 7.64 -10.14
C LYS A 33 21.60 6.73 -9.23
N ALA A 34 22.88 7.03 -9.01
CA ALA A 34 23.74 6.27 -8.10
C ALA A 34 23.27 6.35 -6.64
N ALA A 35 22.76 7.52 -6.21
CA ALA A 35 22.23 7.72 -4.87
C ALA A 35 20.98 6.88 -4.59
N LEU A 36 20.16 6.57 -5.60
CA LEU A 36 19.01 5.66 -5.44
C LEU A 36 19.44 4.25 -5.02
N TYR A 37 20.53 3.72 -5.59
CA TYR A 37 21.04 2.38 -5.26
C TYR A 37 21.71 2.31 -3.88
N LYS A 38 22.23 3.44 -3.37
CA LYS A 38 22.81 3.53 -2.02
C LYS A 38 21.79 3.79 -0.92
N ARG A 39 20.49 3.91 -1.23
CA ARG A 39 19.48 4.09 -0.20
C ARG A 39 19.42 2.83 0.65
N PRO A 40 19.64 2.91 1.98
CA PRO A 40 19.53 1.75 2.84
C PRO A 40 18.11 1.18 2.70
N VAL A 41 18.02 -0.10 2.33
CA VAL A 41 16.75 -0.82 2.32
C VAL A 41 16.24 -0.77 3.75
N ARG A 42 15.10 -0.10 3.97
CA ARG A 42 14.51 -0.03 5.31
C ARG A 42 14.21 -1.46 5.73
N GLN A 43 14.86 -1.93 6.79
CA GLN A 43 14.54 -3.22 7.40
C GLN A 43 13.06 -3.20 7.80
N MET A 44 12.27 -4.06 7.16
CA MET A 44 10.85 -4.18 7.46
C MET A 44 10.72 -4.99 8.75
N ARG A 45 10.41 -4.30 9.85
CA ARG A 45 10.10 -4.93 11.14
C ARG A 45 8.60 -5.16 11.25
N CYS A 46 8.23 -6.29 11.85
CA CYS A 46 6.87 -6.63 12.18
C CYS A 46 6.27 -5.57 13.11
N LYS A 47 5.05 -5.12 12.87
CA LYS A 47 4.42 -4.09 13.70
C LYS A 47 3.72 -4.62 14.95
N PHE A 48 3.65 -5.94 15.06
CA PHE A 48 3.08 -6.63 16.21
C PHE A 48 4.15 -6.92 17.27
N CYS A 49 5.27 -7.52 16.88
CA CYS A 49 6.33 -7.95 17.81
C CYS A 49 7.70 -7.31 17.52
N TYR A 50 7.82 -6.41 16.54
CA TYR A 50 9.04 -5.66 16.22
C TYR A 50 10.25 -6.51 15.78
N GLN A 51 10.05 -7.79 15.50
CA GLN A 51 11.06 -8.70 14.95
C GLN A 51 11.17 -8.60 13.41
N GLU A 52 12.20 -9.21 12.83
CA GLU A 52 12.49 -9.21 11.39
C GLU A 52 11.63 -10.22 10.61
N HIS A 53 10.36 -9.91 10.41
CA HIS A 53 9.45 -10.65 9.53
C HIS A 53 8.28 -9.77 9.04
N ASP A 54 7.54 -10.22 8.02
CA ASP A 54 6.34 -9.50 7.58
C ASP A 54 5.24 -9.59 8.66
N THR A 55 4.52 -8.49 8.85
CA THR A 55 3.45 -8.40 9.87
C THR A 55 2.32 -9.41 9.61
N ALA A 56 2.18 -9.86 8.36
CA ALA A 56 1.25 -10.91 7.99
C ALA A 56 1.57 -12.27 8.64
N ASP A 57 2.85 -12.60 8.80
CA ASP A 57 3.35 -13.93 9.18
C ASP A 57 3.69 -14.04 10.66
N CYS A 58 3.38 -12.99 11.44
CA CYS A 58 3.67 -12.95 12.86
C CYS A 58 2.92 -14.06 13.63
N SER A 59 3.66 -14.94 14.28
CA SER A 59 3.15 -15.99 15.17
C SER A 59 3.21 -15.61 16.66
N THR A 60 3.88 -14.51 17.01
CA THR A 60 4.07 -14.07 18.41
C THR A 60 2.76 -13.68 19.09
N ILE A 61 1.81 -13.10 18.34
CA ILE A 61 0.52 -12.67 18.88
C ILE A 61 -0.55 -13.70 18.49
N PRO A 62 -1.39 -14.18 19.44
CA PRO A 62 -2.49 -15.08 19.13
C PRO A 62 -3.48 -14.40 18.19
N GLN A 63 -4.04 -15.18 17.27
CA GLN A 63 -4.89 -14.65 16.19
C GLN A 63 -6.06 -13.81 16.72
N ASP A 64 -6.65 -14.26 17.83
CA ASP A 64 -7.79 -13.60 18.49
C ASP A 64 -7.51 -12.15 18.88
N GLU A 65 -6.29 -11.87 19.33
CA GLU A 65 -5.88 -10.55 19.80
C GLU A 65 -5.35 -9.67 18.67
N LYS A 66 -4.92 -10.25 17.53
CA LYS A 66 -4.32 -9.48 16.42
C LYS A 66 -5.20 -8.33 15.92
N ILE A 67 -6.53 -8.51 15.92
CA ILE A 67 -7.45 -7.44 15.52
C ILE A 67 -7.43 -6.30 16.55
N ALA A 68 -7.49 -6.62 17.83
CA ALA A 68 -7.47 -5.64 18.91
C ALA A 68 -6.14 -4.87 18.92
N THR A 69 -5.01 -5.59 18.83
CA THR A 69 -3.67 -4.98 18.74
C THR A 69 -3.53 -4.12 17.49
N ALA A 70 -4.05 -4.56 16.34
CA ALA A 70 -4.01 -3.76 15.11
C ALA A 70 -4.80 -2.45 15.24
N ILE A 71 -5.90 -2.44 15.99
CA ILE A 71 -6.67 -1.22 16.27
C ILE A 71 -5.88 -0.29 17.20
N GLN A 72 -5.31 -0.85 18.27
CA GLN A 72 -4.50 -0.11 19.24
C GLN A 72 -3.28 0.57 18.58
N GLU A 73 -2.56 -0.18 17.74
CA GLU A 73 -1.40 0.29 16.97
C GLU A 73 -1.76 1.13 15.74
N ARG A 74 -3.06 1.42 15.53
CA ARG A 74 -3.58 2.17 14.38
C ARG A 74 -3.07 1.63 13.05
N LEU A 75 -3.19 0.31 12.86
CA LEU A 75 -2.85 -0.39 11.64
C LEU A 75 -4.08 -0.54 10.75
N CYS A 76 -3.86 -0.46 9.44
CA CYS A 76 -4.92 -0.72 8.49
C CYS A 76 -5.15 -2.23 8.37
N LEU A 77 -6.35 -2.69 8.69
CA LEU A 77 -6.68 -4.12 8.73
C LEU A 77 -6.54 -4.84 7.38
N THR A 78 -6.50 -4.13 6.25
CA THR A 78 -6.35 -4.74 4.93
C THR A 78 -4.90 -4.94 4.52
N CYS A 79 -3.99 -4.06 4.94
CA CYS A 79 -2.59 -4.08 4.51
C CYS A 79 -1.58 -4.20 5.65
N LEU A 80 -2.03 -4.21 6.91
CA LEU A 80 -1.19 -4.30 8.10
C LEU A 80 -0.12 -3.20 8.18
N THR A 81 -0.29 -2.12 7.41
CA THR A 81 0.57 -0.94 7.46
C THR A 81 -0.04 0.16 8.30
N ARG A 82 0.73 1.22 8.62
CA ARG A 82 0.24 2.32 9.46
C ARG A 82 -0.97 2.99 8.78
N ALA A 83 -2.04 3.23 9.54
CA ALA A 83 -3.35 3.61 9.01
C ALA A 83 -3.45 5.10 8.63
N PHE A 84 -2.43 5.65 7.96
CA PHE A 84 -2.47 6.99 7.38
C PHE A 84 -3.21 7.04 6.03
N HIS A 85 -4.06 6.07 5.74
CA HIS A 85 -4.80 6.01 4.48
C HIS A 85 -6.23 5.52 4.68
N ILE A 86 -7.14 6.07 3.87
CA ILE A 86 -8.53 5.65 3.83
C ILE A 86 -8.58 4.22 3.25
N PRO A 87 -9.38 3.29 3.82
CA PRO A 87 -9.46 1.90 3.32
C PRO A 87 -9.75 1.78 1.81
N VAL A 88 -10.47 2.75 1.24
CA VAL A 88 -10.81 2.84 -0.20
C VAL A 88 -9.57 3.07 -1.08
N ASN A 89 -8.55 3.74 -0.55
CA ASN A 89 -7.31 4.06 -1.25
C ASN A 89 -6.17 3.07 -0.91
N CYS A 90 -6.46 2.03 -0.12
CA CYS A 90 -5.48 1.01 0.19
C CYS A 90 -5.10 0.25 -1.09
N GLY A 91 -3.82 0.29 -1.48
CA GLY A 91 -3.31 -0.44 -2.64
C GLY A 91 -3.53 -1.96 -2.53
N ARG A 92 -3.43 -2.51 -1.31
CA ARG A 92 -3.64 -3.95 -1.04
C ARG A 92 -5.08 -4.40 -1.28
N LEU A 93 -6.04 -3.47 -1.38
CA LEU A 93 -7.42 -3.78 -1.76
C LEU A 93 -7.54 -4.33 -3.19
N LYS A 94 -6.61 -3.97 -4.09
CA LYS A 94 -6.56 -4.51 -5.46
C LYS A 94 -6.07 -5.97 -5.48
N GLN A 95 -5.36 -6.40 -4.43
CA GLN A 95 -4.76 -7.72 -4.30
C GLN A 95 -5.70 -8.65 -3.52
N ASN A 96 -6.75 -9.12 -4.20
CA ASN A 96 -7.79 -9.96 -3.58
C ASN A 96 -7.26 -11.26 -2.95
N HIS A 97 -6.12 -11.79 -3.41
CA HIS A 97 -5.54 -13.03 -2.89
C HIS A 97 -5.00 -12.89 -1.46
N LEU A 98 -4.63 -11.69 -1.02
CA LEU A 98 -4.14 -11.40 0.34
C LEU A 98 -5.27 -11.05 1.32
N LEU A 99 -6.49 -10.85 0.81
CA LEU A 99 -7.65 -10.52 1.63
C LEU A 99 -8.33 -11.80 2.12
N CYS A 100 -8.97 -11.70 3.28
CA CYS A 100 -9.82 -12.75 3.78
C CYS A 100 -10.95 -13.07 2.79
N GLN A 101 -11.09 -14.35 2.44
CA GLN A 101 -12.10 -14.84 1.51
C GLN A 101 -13.32 -15.46 2.20
N ASN A 102 -13.33 -15.49 3.54
CA ASN A 102 -14.40 -16.11 4.32
C ASN A 102 -15.75 -15.45 4.02
N LYS A 103 -16.75 -16.30 3.73
CA LYS A 103 -18.11 -15.87 3.36
C LYS A 103 -18.77 -15.04 4.46
N THR A 104 -18.51 -15.37 5.73
CA THR A 104 -19.04 -14.67 6.91
C THR A 104 -18.53 -13.23 6.97
N CYS A 105 -17.23 -13.03 6.77
CA CYS A 105 -16.59 -11.72 6.73
C CYS A 105 -17.07 -10.88 5.54
N GLY A 106 -17.25 -11.52 4.38
CA GLY A 106 -17.82 -10.88 3.20
C GLY A 106 -19.26 -10.39 3.39
N LYS A 107 -20.10 -11.17 4.09
CA LYS A 107 -21.49 -10.78 4.44
C LYS A 107 -21.51 -9.56 5.36
N ASN A 108 -20.66 -9.53 6.37
CA ASN A 108 -20.54 -8.41 7.32
C ASN A 108 -19.82 -7.17 6.75
N ARG A 109 -19.29 -7.26 5.51
CA ARG A 109 -18.50 -6.20 4.85
C ARG A 109 -17.23 -5.82 5.63
N GLU A 110 -16.65 -6.79 6.33
CA GLU A 110 -15.41 -6.66 7.08
C GLU A 110 -14.22 -7.05 6.19
N TYR A 111 -13.64 -6.08 5.47
CA TYR A 111 -12.42 -6.33 4.68
C TYR A 111 -11.19 -6.28 5.59
N HIS A 112 -10.49 -7.39 5.69
CA HIS A 112 -9.25 -7.55 6.42
C HIS A 112 -8.29 -8.50 5.69
N HIS A 113 -7.04 -8.48 6.09
CA HIS A 113 -6.01 -9.38 5.62
C HIS A 113 -6.30 -10.82 6.08
N ALA A 114 -5.96 -11.82 5.25
CA ALA A 114 -6.25 -13.22 5.54
C ALA A 114 -5.68 -13.70 6.89
N SER A 115 -4.46 -13.26 7.23
CA SER A 115 -3.75 -13.70 8.44
C SER A 115 -4.28 -13.14 9.78
N ILE A 116 -5.27 -12.25 9.74
CA ILE A 116 -5.91 -11.65 10.93
C ILE A 116 -7.34 -12.18 11.11
N CYS A 117 -7.81 -13.09 10.26
CA CYS A 117 -9.17 -13.58 10.36
C CYS A 117 -9.26 -14.68 11.43
N ASN A 118 -9.98 -14.45 12.53
CA ASN A 118 -10.15 -15.46 13.59
C ASN A 118 -11.15 -16.55 13.23
N LYS A 119 -11.97 -16.32 12.19
CA LYS A 119 -13.04 -17.23 11.80
C LYS A 119 -12.43 -18.33 10.93
N THR A 120 -11.96 -19.42 11.55
CA THR A 120 -11.79 -20.69 10.85
C THR A 120 -13.15 -21.12 10.30
N GLU A 121 -13.18 -21.83 9.17
CA GLU A 121 -14.42 -22.24 8.50
C GLU A 121 -15.22 -23.26 9.33
N THR A 122 -15.85 -22.83 10.42
CA THR A 122 -16.84 -23.61 11.15
C THR A 122 -18.18 -22.95 10.98
N THR A 123 -19.04 -23.68 10.29
CA THR A 123 -20.49 -23.52 10.33
C THR A 123 -20.96 -23.36 11.78
N ASN A 124 -21.79 -22.34 11.98
CA ASN A 124 -22.79 -22.17 13.05
C ASN A 124 -22.50 -21.20 14.20
N SER A 125 -23.55 -20.40 14.40
CA SER A 125 -24.02 -19.72 15.61
C SER A 125 -23.17 -18.62 16.22
N GLY A 126 -23.83 -17.48 16.42
CA GLY A 126 -23.24 -16.28 16.95
C GLY A 126 -22.94 -16.37 18.43
N THR A 127 -21.81 -15.80 18.79
CA THR A 127 -21.64 -15.10 20.05
C THR A 127 -20.83 -13.85 19.72
N GLY A 128 -21.47 -12.69 19.92
CA GLY A 128 -20.81 -11.40 19.74
C GLY A 128 -19.67 -11.26 20.73
N SER A 129 -18.44 -11.30 20.24
CA SER A 129 -17.29 -10.81 20.99
C SER A 129 -17.47 -9.30 21.14
N LYS A 130 -17.87 -8.88 22.34
CA LYS A 130 -17.89 -7.47 22.74
C LYS A 130 -16.47 -6.95 22.62
N ILE A 131 -16.19 -6.23 21.54
CA ILE A 131 -14.96 -5.45 21.39
C ILE A 131 -15.01 -4.39 22.50
N PRO A 132 -13.98 -4.27 23.37
CA PRO A 132 -13.97 -3.23 24.39
C PRO A 132 -14.04 -1.86 23.73
N LEU A 133 -14.94 -1.05 24.27
CA LEU A 133 -15.40 0.22 23.75
C LEU A 133 -14.33 1.30 23.98
N VAL A 134 -13.20 1.22 23.28
CA VAL A 134 -12.17 2.27 23.28
C VAL A 134 -12.28 3.07 21.98
N ASP A 135 -12.69 4.32 22.13
CA ASP A 135 -12.76 5.41 21.13
C ASP A 135 -13.53 5.14 19.82
N ILE A 136 -14.86 5.14 19.95
CA ILE A 136 -15.86 5.00 18.87
C ILE A 136 -15.75 6.10 17.79
N ASN A 137 -15.11 7.25 18.07
CA ASN A 137 -15.11 8.37 17.12
C ASN A 137 -14.25 8.14 15.86
N LEU A 138 -13.13 7.41 15.94
CA LEU A 138 -12.40 6.98 14.73
C LEU A 138 -13.08 5.77 14.07
N TYR A 139 -13.60 4.84 14.87
CA TYR A 139 -14.19 3.59 14.37
C TYR A 139 -15.48 3.80 13.57
N SER A 140 -16.30 4.80 13.94
CA SER A 140 -17.52 5.18 13.22
C SER A 140 -17.23 5.71 11.81
N LEU A 141 -16.23 6.59 11.66
CA LEU A 141 -15.77 7.10 10.36
C LEU A 141 -15.12 6.00 9.50
N TYR A 142 -14.37 5.08 10.12
CA TYR A 142 -13.85 3.88 9.45
C TYR A 142 -14.98 2.95 8.97
N SER A 143 -16.04 2.76 9.76
CA SER A 143 -17.18 1.90 9.45
C SER A 143 -18.06 2.46 8.32
N LEU A 144 -18.30 3.78 8.30
CA LEU A 144 -19.02 4.45 7.20
C LEU A 144 -18.21 4.45 5.89
N LYS A 145 -16.89 4.68 5.94
CA LYS A 145 -16.02 4.60 4.75
C LYS A 145 -15.83 3.16 4.25
N ARG A 146 -15.90 2.14 5.12
CA ARG A 146 -15.96 0.70 4.73
C ARG A 146 -17.16 0.39 3.83
N ARG A 147 -18.33 1.00 4.06
CA ARG A 147 -19.50 0.81 3.18
C ARG A 147 -19.25 1.28 1.73
N ARG A 148 -18.53 2.39 1.53
CA ARG A 148 -18.11 2.86 0.19
C ARG A 148 -17.02 1.98 -0.43
N CYS A 149 -16.07 1.52 0.37
CA CYS A 149 -15.04 0.55 -0.05
C CYS A 149 -15.69 -0.74 -0.59
N SER A 150 -16.71 -1.26 0.13
CA SER A 150 -17.45 -2.46 -0.27
C SER A 150 -18.09 -2.34 -1.66
N LYS A 151 -18.69 -1.17 -1.97
CA LYS A 151 -19.27 -0.91 -3.30
C LYS A 151 -18.20 -0.94 -4.40
N ARG A 152 -17.02 -0.35 -4.15
CA ARG A 152 -15.91 -0.33 -5.12
C ARG A 152 -15.28 -1.71 -5.33
N VAL A 153 -15.10 -2.50 -4.28
CA VAL A 153 -14.60 -3.88 -4.40
C VAL A 153 -15.59 -4.76 -5.16
N ARG A 154 -16.91 -4.62 -4.91
CA ARG A 154 -17.93 -5.34 -5.69
C ARG A 154 -17.87 -4.97 -7.17
N LYS A 155 -17.73 -3.68 -7.50
CA LYS A 155 -17.55 -3.21 -8.88
C LYS A 155 -16.30 -3.83 -9.54
N LEU A 156 -15.16 -3.84 -8.84
CA LEU A 156 -13.94 -4.49 -9.34
C LEU A 156 -14.07 -6.02 -9.48
N ARG A 157 -14.83 -6.68 -8.60
CA ARG A 157 -15.11 -8.13 -8.68
C ARG A 157 -16.10 -8.47 -9.80
N SER A 158 -17.11 -7.63 -10.05
CA SER A 158 -18.04 -7.82 -11.16
C SER A 158 -17.37 -7.54 -12.51
N GLU A 159 -16.53 -6.51 -12.60
CA GLU A 159 -15.78 -6.18 -13.81
C GLU A 159 -14.80 -7.31 -14.19
N LYS A 160 -14.15 -7.96 -13.21
CA LYS A 160 -13.29 -9.13 -13.50
C LYS A 160 -14.05 -10.41 -13.85
N LYS A 161 -15.29 -10.60 -13.38
CA LYS A 161 -16.14 -11.73 -13.80
C LYS A 161 -16.56 -11.64 -15.27
N HIS A 162 -16.55 -10.44 -15.87
CA HIS A 162 -16.79 -10.25 -17.29
C HIS A 162 -15.53 -10.43 -18.18
N PHE A 163 -14.36 -10.64 -17.59
CA PHE A 163 -13.10 -10.81 -18.33
C PHE A 163 -12.55 -12.25 -18.34
N SER A 164 -13.30 -13.19 -17.78
CA SER A 164 -12.97 -14.62 -17.80
C SER A 164 -13.92 -15.39 -18.74
N VAL A 165 -14.04 -14.95 -19.99
CA VAL A 165 -14.43 -15.79 -21.12
C VAL A 165 -13.53 -15.39 -22.29
N GLY A 166 -12.44 -16.12 -22.44
CA GLY A 166 -11.39 -15.82 -23.42
C GLY A 166 -10.16 -16.70 -23.22
N VAL A 167 -10.40 -17.96 -22.81
CA VAL A 167 -9.41 -19.03 -22.96
C VAL A 167 -9.64 -19.56 -24.37
N VAL A 168 -8.81 -19.15 -25.32
CA VAL A 168 -8.58 -19.95 -26.53
C VAL A 168 -7.17 -20.49 -26.39
N PHE A 169 -7.10 -21.77 -26.05
CA PHE A 169 -5.91 -22.60 -26.17
C PHE A 169 -5.41 -22.52 -27.62
N PHE A 170 -4.20 -22.01 -27.83
CA PHE A 170 -3.38 -22.40 -28.97
C PHE A 170 -2.24 -23.27 -28.44
N SER A 171 -2.48 -24.57 -28.47
CA SER A 171 -1.47 -25.62 -28.35
C SER A 171 -1.36 -26.28 -29.71
N GLY A 172 -0.18 -26.26 -30.31
CA GLY A 172 0.07 -27.00 -31.55
C GLY A 172 1.44 -26.71 -32.14
N PHE A 173 2.38 -27.62 -31.84
CA PHE A 173 3.57 -28.04 -32.59
C PHE A 173 4.52 -27.00 -33.17
#